data_AF-A0A963B5G6-F1
#
_entry.id   AF-A0A963B5G6-F1
#
_cell.length_a   1.000
_cell.length_b   1.000
_cell.length_c   1.000
_cell.angle_alpha   90.00
_cell.angle_beta   90.00
_cell.angle_gamma   90.00
#
_symmetry.space_group_name_H-M   'P 1'
#
loop_
_entity.id
_entity.type
_entity.pdbx_description
1 polymer ?
#
loop_
_entity_poly.entity_id
_entity_poly.type
_entity_poly.pdbx_seq_one_letter_code
_entity_poly.pdbx_strand_id
1 'polypeptide(L)'
;MAEKKTVKRIAVKKQIATKQAVRKRAAGSRSATVKLRKKSATAAQVKRLLPPPGEVIVRMYRQGLGDCFLLAFATENPADPRYVLIDCGVHMRQTEGRKRLLQVMENLTAATGNHLHVVVPTHEHADHLVGFVQKGSPFLKPDPVSIDNLWLAWTEKIGDPQADRLRAKRGSARTVIEQAIKKTKERANRRIAGIKQLTDRVERILEFEKPDAKMFDAADRSAVEARIASLGGPGGANKAVLAAYLRRFGTAPPTALTTVGQRERASSNELALGLLGMLANHAEYCEPGQRLAIPDVDGVRAYVLGPPRAERLLKQDKPAKLRGSSEHEFIETYLSGGSASFAFALSPALGSGAEVNDDLRYPFAAELRRPIDGSKSSLPPLYRHSYLGADSAWRRVDGDWLGSAETLALNLDGDTNNTSLVLAFELGAAGVGPVLLFAADAQVGNWLSWRDQTYGKGGGTSCTADDLLNRTLLYKAGHHGSHNATLKFDPRARPGEGGGAYGLELMSDIIAMIPIDRAAADKNMPTPWRMPHRPLYERLREKADRRILRADGEIAPLSANELEDIKPGSTAWEAVPGKPGLFWRSADETFSAGTPGPLYYDLRIPIPNR
;
A
#
# COMPACT_ATOMS: atom_id res chain seq x y z
N MET A 1 10.79 -34.01 65.10
CA MET A 1 11.43 -35.13 64.37
C MET A 1 11.07 -35.00 62.91
N ALA A 2 12.08 -34.96 62.07
CA ALA A 2 12.02 -34.69 60.64
C ALA A 2 11.74 -35.97 59.85
N GLU A 3 11.18 -35.87 58.63
CA GLU A 3 11.90 -36.29 57.42
C GLU A 3 11.21 -35.82 56.14
N LYS A 4 11.96 -35.04 55.35
CA LYS A 4 11.69 -34.66 53.97
C LYS A 4 12.25 -35.74 53.06
N LYS A 5 11.50 -36.17 52.03
CA LYS A 5 12.04 -36.95 50.92
C LYS A 5 12.44 -36.06 49.74
N THR A 6 13.69 -36.24 49.34
CA THR A 6 14.43 -35.59 48.27
C THR A 6 14.51 -36.54 47.08
N VAL A 7 14.36 -36.05 45.84
CA VAL A 7 14.89 -36.74 44.64
C VAL A 7 15.68 -35.75 43.79
N LYS A 8 16.82 -36.26 43.29
CA LYS A 8 18.07 -35.58 42.94
C LYS A 8 18.05 -34.83 41.60
N ARG A 9 18.72 -33.67 41.60
CA ARG A 9 19.34 -33.01 40.43
C ARG A 9 20.61 -33.76 40.02
N ILE A 10 20.86 -33.90 38.73
CA ILE A 10 22.20 -34.14 38.18
C ILE A 10 22.54 -32.98 37.25
N ALA A 11 23.63 -32.30 37.59
CA ALA A 11 24.31 -31.30 36.78
C ALA A 11 25.77 -31.75 36.65
N VAL A 12 26.37 -31.67 35.47
CA VAL A 12 27.83 -31.65 35.33
C VAL A 12 28.22 -30.70 34.21
N LYS A 13 28.83 -29.58 34.61
CA LYS A 13 29.77 -28.77 33.82
C LYS A 13 31.15 -29.46 33.89
N LYS A 14 31.96 -29.40 32.83
CA LYS A 14 33.40 -29.13 32.99
C LYS A 14 34.08 -28.64 31.70
N GLN A 15 34.85 -27.58 31.90
CA GLN A 15 35.80 -26.90 31.01
C GLN A 15 37.19 -27.59 31.05
N ILE A 16 38.13 -26.99 30.29
CA ILE A 16 39.60 -26.88 30.46
C ILE A 16 40.42 -27.89 29.64
N ALA A 17 41.58 -27.61 29.02
CA ALA A 17 42.24 -26.45 28.40
C ALA A 17 43.61 -26.93 27.83
N THR A 18 44.08 -26.28 26.76
CA THR A 18 45.49 -25.93 26.40
C THR A 18 46.67 -26.93 26.30
N LYS A 19 47.35 -26.79 25.14
CA LYS A 19 48.81 -26.51 24.87
C LYS A 19 49.79 -27.65 24.52
N GLN A 20 50.39 -27.45 23.33
CA GLN A 20 51.83 -27.54 22.95
C GLN A 20 52.52 -28.92 23.02
N ALA A 21 53.43 -29.34 22.13
CA ALA A 21 54.08 -28.79 20.93
C ALA A 21 54.93 -29.91 20.29
N VAL A 22 55.16 -29.91 18.96
CA VAL A 22 56.49 -30.16 18.37
C VAL A 22 56.62 -29.36 17.06
N ARG A 23 57.68 -28.54 17.00
CA ARG A 23 58.16 -27.77 15.85
C ARG A 23 59.36 -28.49 15.20
N LYS A 24 59.51 -28.32 13.88
CA LYS A 24 60.74 -28.10 13.04
C LYS A 24 60.49 -28.76 11.67
N ARG A 25 60.83 -28.20 10.50
CA ARG A 25 61.57 -26.99 10.10
C ARG A 25 61.24 -26.74 8.61
N ALA A 26 61.29 -25.48 8.20
CA ALA A 26 61.03 -24.97 6.85
C ALA A 26 62.26 -25.04 5.92
N ALA A 27 62.04 -24.98 4.59
CA ALA A 27 62.89 -24.25 3.63
C ALA A 27 62.25 -24.09 2.22
N GLY A 28 62.21 -22.84 1.71
CA GLY A 28 62.32 -22.43 0.29
C GLY A 28 61.09 -22.59 -0.63
N SER A 29 60.26 -21.57 -0.86
CA SER A 29 60.40 -20.44 -1.81
C SER A 29 60.46 -20.82 -3.31
N ARG A 30 59.37 -20.53 -4.05
CA ARG A 30 59.37 -19.55 -5.16
C ARG A 30 57.96 -19.25 -5.67
N SER A 31 57.78 -17.96 -5.96
CA SER A 31 56.60 -17.26 -6.45
C SER A 31 56.07 -17.81 -7.79
N ALA A 32 54.76 -18.04 -7.86
CA ALA A 32 53.99 -17.98 -9.09
C ALA A 32 52.59 -17.44 -8.76
N THR A 33 52.38 -16.16 -9.07
CA THR A 33 51.11 -15.46 -8.91
C THR A 33 50.08 -15.99 -9.91
N VAL A 34 49.40 -17.09 -9.56
CA VAL A 34 48.22 -17.53 -10.30
C VAL A 34 47.09 -16.58 -9.90
N LYS A 35 46.78 -15.61 -10.78
CA LYS A 35 45.53 -14.85 -10.74
C LYS A 35 44.38 -15.83 -10.88
N LEU A 36 43.88 -16.34 -9.76
CA LEU A 36 42.56 -16.93 -9.64
C LEU A 36 41.54 -15.83 -9.92
N ARG A 37 41.20 -15.66 -11.20
CA ARG A 37 39.96 -15.03 -11.62
C ARG A 37 38.85 -15.78 -10.90
N LYS A 38 38.35 -15.20 -9.79
CA LYS A 38 37.02 -15.52 -9.28
C LYS A 38 36.07 -15.26 -10.45
N LYS A 39 35.67 -16.33 -11.15
CA LYS A 39 34.45 -16.29 -11.96
C LYS A 39 33.37 -15.88 -10.97
N SER A 40 32.93 -14.63 -11.07
CA SER A 40 31.65 -14.23 -10.50
C SER A 40 30.64 -15.25 -10.98
N ALA A 41 29.79 -15.76 -10.09
CA ALA A 41 28.60 -16.47 -10.48
C ALA A 41 27.94 -15.64 -11.60
N THR A 42 27.92 -16.22 -12.78
CA THR A 42 27.37 -15.62 -13.99
C THR A 42 25.95 -15.19 -13.69
N ALA A 43 25.66 -13.91 -13.88
CA ALA A 43 24.31 -13.43 -14.08
C ALA A 43 23.67 -14.35 -15.12
N ALA A 44 22.70 -15.17 -14.70
CA ALA A 44 21.73 -15.68 -15.64
C ALA A 44 21.18 -14.43 -16.35
N GLN A 45 21.35 -14.34 -17.66
CA GLN A 45 20.81 -13.22 -18.43
C GLN A 45 19.30 -13.26 -18.27
N VAL A 46 18.77 -12.44 -17.36
CA VAL A 46 17.34 -12.20 -17.26
C VAL A 46 16.89 -11.69 -18.63
N LYS A 47 16.07 -12.48 -19.33
CA LYS A 47 15.64 -12.17 -20.69
C LYS A 47 14.49 -11.17 -20.64
N ARG A 48 14.47 -10.24 -21.61
CA ARG A 48 13.33 -9.35 -21.86
C ARG A 48 12.04 -10.19 -21.98
N LEU A 49 10.96 -9.73 -21.36
CA LEU A 49 9.69 -10.43 -21.31
C LEU A 49 8.91 -10.16 -22.61
N LEU A 50 8.98 -11.09 -23.54
CA LEU A 50 8.32 -10.99 -24.83
C LEU A 50 7.02 -11.84 -24.83
N PRO A 51 5.83 -11.23 -24.77
CA PRO A 51 4.57 -11.94 -24.97
C PRO A 51 4.45 -12.42 -26.43
N PRO A 52 3.90 -13.62 -26.68
CA PRO A 52 3.58 -14.05 -28.05
C PRO A 52 2.60 -13.09 -28.74
N PRO A 53 2.62 -13.03 -30.08
CA PRO A 53 1.67 -12.20 -30.85
C PRO A 53 0.23 -12.47 -30.45
N GLY A 54 -0.56 -11.41 -30.25
CA GLY A 54 -1.96 -11.54 -29.85
C GLY A 54 -2.18 -11.99 -28.39
N GLU A 55 -1.15 -11.96 -27.54
CA GLU A 55 -1.27 -12.34 -26.13
C GLU A 55 -0.80 -11.22 -25.18
N VAL A 56 -1.21 -11.32 -23.92
CA VAL A 56 -0.66 -10.58 -22.80
C VAL A 56 -0.06 -11.55 -21.78
N ILE A 57 1.09 -11.20 -21.22
CA ILE A 57 1.63 -11.87 -20.03
C ILE A 57 1.37 -10.97 -18.83
N VAL A 58 0.67 -11.50 -17.82
CA VAL A 58 0.52 -10.90 -16.51
C VAL A 58 1.49 -11.56 -15.54
N ARG A 59 2.44 -10.78 -15.02
CA ARG A 59 3.42 -11.20 -14.02
C ARG A 59 3.02 -10.68 -12.64
N MET A 60 2.88 -11.59 -11.68
CA MET A 60 2.76 -11.27 -10.26
C MET A 60 4.11 -11.50 -9.59
N TYR A 61 4.78 -10.43 -9.14
CA TYR A 61 5.98 -10.57 -8.31
C TYR A 61 5.62 -11.01 -6.89
N ARG A 62 6.53 -11.75 -6.26
CA ARG A 62 6.26 -12.46 -4.99
C ARG A 62 7.14 -11.96 -3.84
N GLN A 63 7.38 -10.66 -3.78
CA GLN A 63 8.17 -10.04 -2.72
C GLN A 63 7.56 -10.26 -1.33
N GLY A 64 6.26 -10.55 -1.24
CA GLY A 64 5.55 -10.97 -0.04
C GLY A 64 4.28 -10.15 0.17
N LEU A 65 4.11 -9.56 1.35
CA LEU A 65 3.05 -8.59 1.60
C LEU A 65 3.37 -7.26 0.89
N GLY A 66 2.59 -6.92 -0.14
CA GLY A 66 2.73 -5.72 -0.97
C GLY A 66 2.62 -6.02 -2.46
N ASP A 67 2.45 -4.99 -3.27
CA ASP A 67 2.01 -5.11 -4.65
C ASP A 67 3.12 -4.77 -5.66
N CYS A 68 3.27 -5.62 -6.68
CA CYS A 68 4.08 -5.32 -7.87
C CYS A 68 3.66 -6.26 -9.00
N PHE A 69 2.99 -5.71 -10.01
CA PHE A 69 2.49 -6.47 -11.16
C PHE A 69 3.00 -5.86 -12.45
N LEU A 70 3.43 -6.71 -13.38
CA LEU A 70 3.87 -6.29 -14.72
C LEU A 70 2.97 -6.95 -15.77
N LEU A 71 2.31 -6.16 -16.59
CA LEU A 71 1.60 -6.63 -17.77
C LEU A 71 2.44 -6.32 -19.00
N ALA A 72 2.71 -7.33 -19.81
CA ALA A 72 3.41 -7.20 -21.08
C ALA A 72 2.45 -7.55 -22.21
N PHE A 73 2.04 -6.55 -22.98
CA PHE A 73 1.16 -6.69 -24.13
C PHE A 73 1.97 -6.82 -25.41
N ALA A 74 1.68 -7.82 -26.22
CA ALA A 74 2.25 -7.89 -27.56
C ALA A 74 1.77 -6.71 -28.40
N THR A 75 2.65 -6.14 -29.22
CA THR A 75 2.26 -5.22 -30.30
C THR A 75 2.28 -5.97 -31.64
N GLU A 76 2.03 -5.26 -32.74
CA GLU A 76 2.26 -5.83 -34.08
C GLU A 76 3.73 -6.25 -34.29
N ASN A 77 4.66 -5.57 -33.62
CA ASN A 77 6.06 -5.96 -33.57
C ASN A 77 6.34 -6.79 -32.31
N PRO A 78 6.52 -8.12 -32.41
CA PRO A 78 6.71 -8.98 -31.24
C PRO A 78 7.98 -8.68 -30.44
N ALA A 79 8.94 -7.96 -31.03
CA ALA A 79 10.16 -7.51 -30.38
C ALA A 79 9.98 -6.20 -29.59
N ASP A 80 8.83 -5.54 -29.69
CA ASP A 80 8.54 -4.25 -29.04
C ASP A 80 7.20 -4.27 -28.28
N PRO A 81 7.11 -5.02 -27.17
CA PRO A 81 5.90 -5.07 -26.35
C PRO A 81 5.67 -3.79 -25.54
N ARG A 82 4.42 -3.60 -25.10
CA ARG A 82 4.00 -2.50 -24.25
C ARG A 82 3.86 -2.99 -22.81
N TYR A 83 4.55 -2.30 -21.90
CA TYR A 83 4.67 -2.69 -20.49
C TYR A 83 3.87 -1.75 -19.59
N VAL A 84 2.99 -2.33 -18.78
CA VAL A 84 2.23 -1.64 -17.73
C VAL A 84 2.71 -2.17 -16.38
N LEU A 85 3.30 -1.30 -15.56
CA LEU A 85 3.63 -1.60 -14.17
C LEU A 85 2.50 -1.10 -13.27
N ILE A 86 1.90 -2.00 -12.49
CA ILE A 86 0.90 -1.65 -11.47
C ILE A 86 1.56 -1.87 -10.11
N ASP A 87 1.79 -0.77 -9.41
CA ASP A 87 2.51 -0.68 -8.14
C ASP A 87 3.94 -1.26 -8.15
N CYS A 88 4.72 -0.91 -7.14
CA CYS A 88 6.04 -1.47 -6.86
C CYS A 88 6.39 -1.23 -5.40
N GLY A 89 5.85 -2.06 -4.50
CA GLY A 89 6.11 -1.91 -3.08
C GLY A 89 6.13 -3.21 -2.28
N VAL A 90 6.46 -3.05 -1.01
CA VAL A 90 6.50 -4.13 -0.02
C VAL A 90 6.28 -3.54 1.37
N HIS A 91 5.49 -4.22 2.20
CA HIS A 91 5.15 -3.76 3.53
C HIS A 91 6.31 -3.98 4.52
N MET A 92 6.45 -3.09 5.51
CA MET A 92 7.53 -3.12 6.50
C MET A 92 7.64 -4.41 7.32
N ARG A 93 6.52 -5.12 7.41
CA ARG A 93 6.42 -6.40 8.11
C ARG A 93 6.97 -7.56 7.30
N GLN A 94 7.17 -7.40 6.00
CA GLN A 94 7.74 -8.46 5.18
C GLN A 94 9.17 -8.77 5.62
N THR A 95 9.43 -10.04 5.90
CA THR A 95 10.78 -10.50 6.24
C THR A 95 11.69 -10.27 5.04
N GLU A 96 12.77 -9.50 5.24
CA GLU A 96 13.71 -9.08 4.19
C GLU A 96 13.05 -8.37 3.00
N GLY A 97 11.88 -7.72 3.21
CA GLY A 97 11.06 -7.15 2.14
C GLY A 97 11.82 -6.25 1.17
N ARG A 98 12.64 -5.31 1.67
CA ARG A 98 13.43 -4.40 0.83
C ARG A 98 14.43 -5.12 -0.08
N LYS A 99 15.12 -6.14 0.43
CA LYS A 99 16.08 -6.93 -0.36
C LYS A 99 15.36 -7.75 -1.44
N ARG A 100 14.21 -8.32 -1.10
CA ARG A 100 13.34 -9.03 -2.04
C ARG A 100 12.84 -8.08 -3.14
N LEU A 101 12.38 -6.89 -2.76
CA LEU A 101 11.91 -5.88 -3.70
C LEU A 101 13.05 -5.36 -4.61
N LEU A 102 14.29 -5.27 -4.12
CA LEU A 102 15.45 -4.97 -4.98
C LEU A 102 15.65 -6.03 -6.07
N GLN A 103 15.58 -7.33 -5.73
CA GLN A 103 15.64 -8.39 -6.75
C GLN A 103 14.46 -8.34 -7.74
N VAL A 104 13.26 -8.03 -7.25
CA VAL A 104 12.09 -7.79 -8.12
C VAL A 104 12.37 -6.67 -9.11
N MET A 105 12.91 -5.54 -8.64
CA MET A 105 13.22 -4.39 -9.50
C MET A 105 14.37 -4.67 -10.47
N GLU A 106 15.38 -5.45 -10.08
CA GLU A 106 16.43 -5.92 -10.98
C GLU A 106 15.82 -6.75 -12.13
N ASN A 107 14.96 -7.72 -11.79
CA ASN A 107 14.24 -8.50 -12.80
C ASN A 107 13.31 -7.64 -13.65
N LEU A 108 12.57 -6.70 -13.05
CA LEU A 108 11.69 -5.76 -13.75
C LEU A 108 12.44 -4.95 -14.81
N THR A 109 13.61 -4.39 -14.47
CA THR A 109 14.41 -3.63 -15.43
C THR A 109 14.89 -4.48 -16.60
N ALA A 110 15.32 -5.72 -16.33
CA ALA A 110 15.76 -6.63 -17.38
C ALA A 110 14.59 -7.16 -18.24
N ALA A 111 13.45 -7.46 -17.61
CA ALA A 111 12.23 -7.92 -18.27
C ALA A 111 11.67 -6.85 -19.23
N THR A 112 11.84 -5.57 -18.89
CA THR A 112 11.27 -4.46 -19.68
C THR A 112 12.27 -3.87 -20.67
N GLY A 113 13.56 -4.11 -20.49
CA GLY A 113 14.60 -3.35 -21.19
C GLY A 113 14.72 -1.92 -20.65
N ASN A 114 14.42 -1.72 -19.37
CA ASN A 114 14.45 -0.45 -18.66
C ASN A 114 13.46 0.61 -19.18
N HIS A 115 12.36 0.18 -19.81
CA HIS A 115 11.33 1.08 -20.36
C HIS A 115 9.92 0.60 -20.01
N LEU A 116 9.16 1.48 -19.36
CA LEU A 116 7.76 1.28 -18.99
C LEU A 116 6.89 2.25 -19.78
N HIS A 117 5.85 1.72 -20.41
CA HIS A 117 4.95 2.53 -21.23
C HIS A 117 3.83 3.15 -20.38
N VAL A 118 3.41 2.42 -19.33
CA VAL A 118 2.47 2.91 -18.33
C VAL A 118 2.94 2.49 -16.94
N VAL A 119 2.91 3.42 -15.98
CA VAL A 119 3.06 3.15 -14.55
C VAL A 119 1.79 3.58 -13.83
N VAL A 120 1.25 2.69 -12.99
CA VAL A 120 0.01 2.90 -12.25
C VAL A 120 0.29 2.73 -10.75
N PRO A 121 0.68 3.81 -10.03
CA PRO A 121 0.69 3.81 -8.58
C PRO A 121 -0.75 3.97 -8.07
N THR A 122 -1.30 2.93 -7.46
CA THR A 122 -2.74 2.83 -7.25
C THR A 122 -3.25 3.72 -6.11
N HIS A 123 -2.50 3.86 -5.02
CA HIS A 123 -2.80 4.75 -3.89
C HIS A 123 -1.57 4.97 -2.98
N GLU A 124 -1.72 5.83 -1.96
CA GLU A 124 -0.63 6.32 -1.11
C GLU A 124 -0.25 5.40 0.06
N HIS A 125 -0.06 4.10 -0.18
CA HIS A 125 0.51 3.18 0.81
C HIS A 125 1.93 2.73 0.45
N ALA A 126 2.76 2.52 1.49
CA ALA A 126 4.18 2.26 1.30
C ALA A 126 4.43 0.91 0.59
N ASP A 127 3.58 -0.08 0.83
CA ASP A 127 3.64 -1.39 0.20
C ASP A 127 3.18 -1.42 -1.27
N HIS A 128 2.80 -0.26 -1.80
CA HIS A 128 2.59 0.00 -3.23
C HIS A 128 3.68 0.90 -3.83
N LEU A 129 4.31 1.77 -3.03
CA LEU A 129 5.15 2.86 -3.55
C LEU A 129 6.63 2.82 -3.16
N VAL A 130 7.01 2.09 -2.10
CA VAL A 130 8.36 2.19 -1.51
C VAL A 130 9.47 1.78 -2.49
N GLY A 131 9.18 0.93 -3.47
CA GLY A 131 10.13 0.52 -4.50
C GLY A 131 10.62 1.68 -5.36
N PHE A 132 9.81 2.71 -5.57
CA PHE A 132 10.20 3.88 -6.36
C PHE A 132 11.24 4.76 -5.65
N VAL A 133 11.30 4.71 -4.32
CA VAL A 133 12.07 5.66 -3.50
C VAL A 133 13.12 5.02 -2.60
N GLN A 134 13.10 3.70 -2.43
CA GLN A 134 14.14 3.04 -1.66
C GLN A 134 15.51 3.12 -2.34
N LYS A 135 16.57 3.26 -1.55
CA LYS A 135 17.95 3.20 -2.04
C LYS A 135 18.21 1.91 -2.81
N GLY A 136 18.91 2.04 -3.93
CA GLY A 136 19.17 0.95 -4.87
C GLY A 136 18.08 0.77 -5.91
N SER A 137 16.95 1.48 -5.76
CA SER A 137 15.89 1.51 -6.77
C SER A 137 16.41 1.95 -8.14
N PRO A 138 16.02 1.28 -9.23
CA PRO A 138 16.41 1.68 -10.57
C PRO A 138 15.84 3.06 -10.96
N PHE A 139 14.75 3.50 -10.34
CA PHE A 139 14.16 4.83 -10.54
C PHE A 139 15.05 5.97 -9.99
N LEU A 140 15.99 5.65 -9.10
CA LEU A 140 16.96 6.60 -8.53
C LEU A 140 18.31 6.62 -9.25
N LYS A 141 18.52 5.73 -10.23
CA LYS A 141 19.78 5.65 -10.98
C LYS A 141 19.94 6.87 -11.92
N PRO A 142 21.17 7.23 -12.31
CA PRO A 142 21.42 8.31 -13.27
C PRO A 142 20.71 8.10 -14.61
N ASP A 143 20.76 6.86 -15.09
CA ASP A 143 19.98 6.33 -16.22
C ASP A 143 18.80 5.53 -15.64
N PRO A 144 17.66 6.19 -15.36
CA PRO A 144 16.53 5.58 -14.68
C PRO A 144 15.75 4.69 -15.64
N VAL A 145 14.77 3.97 -15.12
CA VAL A 145 13.69 3.44 -15.96
C VAL A 145 13.00 4.60 -16.69
N SER A 146 12.87 4.52 -18.01
CA SER A 146 12.05 5.47 -18.77
C SER A 146 10.57 5.17 -18.57
N ILE A 147 9.75 6.22 -18.40
CA ILE A 147 8.32 6.11 -18.17
C ILE A 147 7.60 7.00 -19.17
N ASP A 148 6.75 6.44 -20.03
CA ASP A 148 6.00 7.26 -20.98
C ASP A 148 4.77 7.88 -20.32
N ASN A 149 3.91 7.05 -19.71
CA ASN A 149 2.65 7.51 -19.12
C ASN A 149 2.57 7.11 -17.65
N LEU A 150 2.12 8.05 -16.83
CA LEU A 150 1.78 7.85 -15.43
C LEU A 150 0.26 7.98 -15.26
N TRP A 151 -0.40 6.92 -14.79
CA TRP A 151 -1.84 6.95 -14.51
C TRP A 151 -2.07 7.04 -13.00
N LEU A 152 -2.67 8.15 -12.58
CA LEU A 152 -2.94 8.47 -11.19
C LEU A 152 -4.44 8.56 -10.94
N ALA A 153 -4.89 8.29 -9.72
CA ALA A 153 -6.25 8.64 -9.33
C ALA A 153 -6.46 10.17 -9.39
N TRP A 154 -7.68 10.62 -9.68
CA TRP A 154 -8.03 12.05 -9.60
C TRP A 154 -7.78 12.66 -8.21
N THR A 155 -7.73 11.86 -7.14
CA THR A 155 -7.37 12.29 -5.79
C THR A 155 -5.95 12.85 -5.69
N GLU A 156 -5.08 12.49 -6.64
CA GLU A 156 -3.71 13.00 -6.74
C GLU A 156 -3.62 14.28 -7.58
N LYS A 157 -4.70 14.68 -8.27
CA LYS A 157 -4.71 15.86 -9.14
C LYS A 157 -4.59 17.13 -8.32
N ILE A 158 -3.65 17.98 -8.71
CA ILE A 158 -3.48 19.33 -8.14
C ILE A 158 -4.42 20.29 -8.87
N GLY A 159 -5.08 21.16 -8.11
CA GLY A 159 -6.04 22.12 -8.66
C GLY A 159 -7.43 21.53 -8.87
N ASP A 160 -7.64 20.25 -8.52
CA ASP A 160 -8.99 19.71 -8.35
C ASP A 160 -9.52 20.15 -6.97
N PRO A 161 -10.61 20.95 -6.91
CA PRO A 161 -11.08 21.51 -5.64
C PRO A 161 -11.45 20.46 -4.58
N GLN A 162 -11.89 19.27 -5.02
CA GLN A 162 -12.25 18.20 -4.11
C GLN A 162 -10.99 17.47 -3.61
N ALA A 163 -10.08 17.13 -4.52
CA ALA A 163 -8.84 16.45 -4.17
C ALA A 163 -8.00 17.32 -3.22
N ASP A 164 -7.87 18.61 -3.52
CA ASP A 164 -7.13 19.57 -2.70
C ASP A 164 -7.77 19.71 -1.31
N ARG A 165 -9.10 19.72 -1.21
CA ARG A 165 -9.82 19.74 0.07
C ARG A 165 -9.59 18.46 0.89
N LEU A 166 -9.67 17.28 0.26
CA LEU A 166 -9.41 16.00 0.95
C LEU A 166 -7.97 15.93 1.45
N ARG A 167 -7.02 16.37 0.63
CA ARG A 167 -5.60 16.43 0.97
C ARG A 167 -5.32 17.38 2.12
N ALA A 168 -5.89 18.59 2.10
CA ALA A 168 -5.77 19.54 3.20
C ALA A 168 -6.34 18.98 4.52
N LYS A 169 -7.45 18.23 4.44
CA LYS A 169 -8.02 17.54 5.60
C LYS A 169 -7.06 16.47 6.15
N ARG A 170 -6.51 15.61 5.27
CA ARG A 170 -5.55 14.56 5.65
C ARG A 170 -4.28 15.15 6.26
N GLY A 171 -3.73 16.21 5.67
CA GLY A 171 -2.56 16.92 6.20
C GLY A 171 -2.80 17.48 7.61
N SER A 172 -3.94 18.17 7.81
CA SER A 172 -4.32 18.69 9.12
C SER A 172 -4.46 17.58 10.15
N ALA A 173 -5.10 16.46 9.78
CA ALA A 173 -5.25 15.30 10.65
C ALA A 173 -3.89 14.69 11.05
N ARG A 174 -2.96 14.57 10.11
CA ARG A 174 -1.61 14.08 10.36
C ARG A 174 -0.84 15.00 11.32
N THR A 175 -0.87 16.31 11.13
CA THR A 175 -0.24 17.27 12.05
C THR A 175 -0.79 17.12 13.47
N VAL A 176 -2.11 16.94 13.62
CA VAL A 176 -2.74 16.68 14.93
C VAL A 176 -2.19 15.40 15.58
N ILE A 177 -2.10 14.31 14.81
CA ILE A 177 -1.58 13.03 15.32
C ILE A 177 -0.09 13.15 15.69
N GLU A 178 0.72 13.82 14.88
CA GLU A 178 2.16 14.02 15.16
C GLU A 178 2.38 14.88 16.41
N GLN A 179 1.60 15.93 16.59
CA GLN A 179 1.61 16.75 17.79
C GLN A 179 1.13 15.96 19.02
N ALA A 180 0.15 15.06 18.85
CA ALA A 180 -0.29 14.13 19.89
C ALA A 180 0.85 13.20 20.31
N ILE A 181 1.51 12.54 19.36
CA ILE A 181 2.66 11.68 19.64
C ILE A 181 3.76 12.47 20.37
N LYS A 182 4.12 13.66 19.88
CA LYS A 182 5.14 14.51 20.49
C LYS A 182 4.81 14.87 21.94
N LYS A 183 3.61 15.41 22.20
CA LYS A 183 3.18 15.79 23.56
C LYS A 183 3.05 14.58 24.48
N THR A 184 2.66 13.42 23.95
CA THR A 184 2.58 12.16 24.70
C THR A 184 3.99 11.68 25.11
N LYS A 185 4.98 11.77 24.21
CA LYS A 185 6.40 11.48 24.53
C LYS A 185 6.98 12.44 25.58
N GLU A 186 6.70 13.74 25.46
CA GLU A 186 7.12 14.75 26.45
C GLU A 186 6.53 14.49 27.85
N ARG A 187 5.28 13.99 27.91
CA ARG A 187 4.59 13.64 29.17
C ARG A 187 4.97 12.27 29.71
N ALA A 188 5.32 11.30 28.86
CA ALA A 188 5.75 9.96 29.30
C ALA A 188 7.01 10.02 30.19
N ASN A 189 7.87 11.01 29.96
CA ASN A 189 9.03 11.31 30.83
C ASN A 189 8.64 11.71 32.27
N ARG A 190 7.35 11.95 32.57
CA ARG A 190 6.82 12.31 33.89
C ARG A 190 6.13 11.16 34.64
N ARG A 191 6.34 9.90 34.23
CA ARG A 191 5.83 8.67 34.91
C ARG A 191 4.30 8.62 35.11
N ILE A 192 3.52 8.99 34.10
CA ILE A 192 2.06 8.73 34.10
C ILE A 192 1.80 7.38 33.40
N ALA A 193 1.27 6.40 34.15
CA ALA A 193 0.89 5.10 33.62
C ALA A 193 -0.24 5.24 32.58
N GLY A 194 -0.17 4.49 31.46
CA GLY A 194 -1.15 4.52 30.36
C GLY A 194 -0.77 5.37 29.14
N ILE A 195 0.00 6.46 29.33
CA ILE A 195 0.42 7.37 28.25
C ILE A 195 1.33 6.70 27.21
N LYS A 196 2.27 5.85 27.65
CA LYS A 196 3.13 5.08 26.74
C LYS A 196 2.32 4.11 25.87
N GLN A 197 1.30 3.46 26.45
CA GLN A 197 0.45 2.52 25.72
C GLN A 197 -0.34 3.23 24.61
N LEU A 198 -0.79 4.47 24.85
CA LEU A 198 -1.44 5.30 23.83
C LEU A 198 -0.49 5.69 22.70
N THR A 199 0.73 6.16 23.00
CA THR A 199 1.75 6.45 21.96
C THR A 199 1.99 5.22 21.10
N ASP A 200 2.23 4.08 21.74
CA ASP A 200 2.53 2.85 21.02
C ASP A 200 1.30 2.41 20.18
N ARG A 201 0.05 2.68 20.62
CA ARG A 201 -1.17 2.40 19.82
C ARG A 201 -1.26 3.30 18.60
N VAL A 202 -1.07 4.60 18.76
CA VAL A 202 -1.15 5.58 17.66
C VAL A 202 -0.03 5.34 16.63
N GLU A 203 1.21 5.11 17.08
CA GLU A 203 2.32 4.79 16.18
C GLU A 203 2.10 3.48 15.42
N ARG A 204 1.44 2.48 16.03
CA ARG A 204 1.08 1.22 15.38
C ARG A 204 -0.01 1.36 14.31
N ILE A 205 -0.99 2.24 14.52
CA ILE A 205 -2.07 2.46 13.54
C ILE A 205 -1.51 3.08 12.27
N LEU A 206 -0.51 3.96 12.39
CA LEU A 206 0.12 4.60 11.25
C LEU A 206 1.15 3.72 10.51
N GLU A 207 1.26 2.42 10.82
CA GLU A 207 2.27 1.51 10.22
C GLU A 207 2.09 1.33 8.70
N PHE A 208 0.87 1.47 8.15
CA PHE A 208 0.62 1.43 6.70
C PHE A 208 0.96 2.76 6.01
N GLU A 209 0.70 3.90 6.66
CA GLU A 209 0.99 5.24 6.12
C GLU A 209 2.47 5.63 6.22
N LYS A 210 3.14 5.26 7.32
CA LYS A 210 4.52 5.65 7.59
C LYS A 210 5.43 4.46 7.40
N PRO A 211 6.37 4.48 6.45
CA PRO A 211 7.49 3.58 6.57
C PRO A 211 8.19 3.87 7.90
N ASP A 212 8.38 2.85 8.73
CA ASP A 212 9.39 2.85 9.79
C ASP A 212 10.69 3.43 9.20
N ALA A 213 11.53 4.08 10.02
CA ALA A 213 12.88 4.44 9.61
C ALA A 213 13.65 3.25 9.02
N LYS A 214 13.24 2.00 9.30
CA LYS A 214 13.76 0.79 8.62
C LYS A 214 13.36 0.66 7.15
N MET A 215 12.21 1.20 6.72
CA MET A 215 11.71 1.12 5.35
C MET A 215 12.09 2.30 4.47
N PHE A 216 12.13 3.51 5.04
CA PHE A 216 12.59 4.71 4.36
C PHE A 216 13.41 5.57 5.32
N ASP A 217 14.74 5.48 5.21
CA ASP A 217 15.68 6.15 6.10
C ASP A 217 16.21 7.49 5.54
N ALA A 218 17.12 8.11 6.28
CA ALA A 218 17.75 9.36 5.83
C ALA A 218 18.61 9.19 4.56
N ALA A 219 19.18 8.01 4.32
CA ALA A 219 19.97 7.73 3.13
C ALA A 219 19.06 7.53 1.91
N ASP A 220 17.92 6.85 2.08
CA ASP A 220 16.87 6.73 1.07
C ASP A 220 16.40 8.12 0.64
N ARG A 221 16.04 8.94 1.62
CA ARG A 221 15.67 10.33 1.40
C ARG A 221 16.73 11.13 0.66
N SER A 222 17.98 11.04 1.11
CA SER A 222 19.10 11.75 0.48
C SER A 222 19.28 11.31 -0.98
N ALA A 223 19.09 10.02 -1.28
CA ALA A 223 19.16 9.50 -2.65
C ALA A 223 18.03 10.05 -3.54
N VAL A 224 16.81 10.11 -3.01
CA VAL A 224 15.66 10.69 -3.72
C VAL A 224 15.86 12.20 -3.96
N GLU A 225 16.24 12.94 -2.93
CA GLU A 225 16.50 14.38 -3.01
C GLU A 225 17.64 14.69 -4.00
N ALA A 226 18.72 13.89 -3.99
CA ALA A 226 19.81 14.01 -4.96
C ALA A 226 19.33 13.69 -6.39
N ARG A 227 18.50 12.65 -6.57
CA ARG A 227 17.94 12.31 -7.88
C ARG A 227 17.06 13.44 -8.40
N ILE A 228 16.15 13.95 -7.59
CA ILE A 228 15.30 15.07 -7.95
C ILE A 228 16.12 16.31 -8.30
N ALA A 229 17.17 16.62 -7.52
CA ALA A 229 18.09 17.70 -7.84
C ALA A 229 18.77 17.51 -9.20
N SER A 230 19.12 16.27 -9.57
CA SER A 230 19.71 15.96 -10.89
C SER A 230 18.72 16.12 -12.05
N LEU A 231 17.43 15.83 -11.84
CA LEU A 231 16.37 16.04 -12.83
C LEU A 231 16.00 17.52 -13.00
N GLY A 232 16.32 18.34 -12.00
CA GLY A 232 16.01 19.77 -11.94
C GLY A 232 17.26 20.64 -11.90
N GLY A 233 18.07 20.62 -12.98
CA GLY A 233 19.21 21.52 -13.16
C GLY A 233 18.90 23.00 -12.82
N PRO A 234 19.90 23.88 -12.64
CA PRO A 234 19.80 25.11 -11.84
C PRO A 234 18.70 26.15 -12.16
N GLY A 235 17.85 25.97 -13.17
CA GLY A 235 16.71 26.84 -13.48
C GLY A 235 15.50 26.18 -14.17
N GLY A 236 15.30 24.85 -14.08
CA GLY A 236 14.26 24.15 -14.85
C GLY A 236 12.89 23.98 -14.16
N ALA A 237 11.81 23.96 -14.96
CA ALA A 237 10.40 23.72 -14.58
C ALA A 237 10.17 22.55 -13.60
N ASN A 238 11.06 21.57 -13.59
CA ASN A 238 11.02 20.38 -12.74
C ASN A 238 11.16 20.68 -11.23
N LYS A 239 11.91 21.73 -10.84
CA LYS A 239 11.93 22.20 -9.43
C LYS A 239 10.61 22.82 -9.02
N ALA A 240 9.89 23.46 -9.94
CA ALA A 240 8.57 24.05 -9.67
C ALA A 240 7.49 22.96 -9.56
N VAL A 241 7.59 21.87 -10.34
CA VAL A 241 6.72 20.68 -10.23
C VAL A 241 6.92 19.98 -8.90
N LEU A 242 8.17 19.66 -8.52
CA LEU A 242 8.44 19.12 -7.19
C LEU A 242 8.05 20.11 -6.09
N ALA A 243 8.38 21.39 -6.22
CA ALA A 243 8.00 22.37 -5.21
C ALA A 243 6.48 22.53 -5.12
N ALA A 244 5.71 22.40 -6.21
CA ALA A 244 4.25 22.32 -6.17
C ALA A 244 3.81 21.04 -5.45
N TYR A 245 4.47 19.92 -5.74
CA TYR A 245 4.23 18.62 -5.13
C TYR A 245 4.72 18.49 -3.67
N LEU A 246 5.61 19.36 -3.20
CA LEU A 246 6.09 19.42 -1.81
C LEU A 246 5.39 20.53 -1.03
N ARG A 247 4.95 21.62 -1.70
CA ARG A 247 3.97 22.59 -1.16
C ARG A 247 2.65 21.90 -0.77
N ARG A 248 2.37 20.75 -1.41
CA ARG A 248 1.32 19.74 -1.13
C ARG A 248 1.10 19.38 0.35
N PHE A 249 2.08 19.60 1.24
CA PHE A 249 1.99 19.19 2.65
C PHE A 249 2.36 20.27 3.67
N GLY A 250 2.40 21.54 3.26
CA GLY A 250 2.51 22.66 4.19
C GLY A 250 3.13 23.91 3.57
N THR A 251 2.30 24.86 3.14
CA THR A 251 2.32 26.27 3.53
C THR A 251 1.44 27.07 2.58
N ALA A 252 0.41 27.73 3.13
CA ALA A 252 -0.27 28.83 2.46
C ALA A 252 0.75 29.87 1.95
N PRO A 253 0.40 30.70 0.94
CA PRO A 253 1.23 31.86 0.61
C PRO A 253 1.46 32.72 1.86
N PRO A 254 2.59 33.42 1.96
CA PRO A 254 2.91 34.23 3.13
C PRO A 254 1.98 35.46 3.16
N THR A 255 0.83 35.33 3.81
CA THR A 255 0.12 36.48 4.35
C THR A 255 0.48 36.60 5.83
N ALA A 256 1.00 37.78 6.16
CA ALA A 256 1.77 38.06 7.35
C ALA A 256 1.03 37.71 8.66
N LEU A 257 1.61 36.80 9.46
CA LEU A 257 1.75 36.88 10.92
C LEU A 257 2.47 35.62 11.45
N THR A 258 3.79 35.72 11.45
CA THR A 258 4.75 35.31 12.51
C THR A 258 4.72 33.91 13.18
N THR A 259 5.96 33.41 13.32
CA THR A 259 6.54 32.52 14.36
C THR A 259 6.56 30.99 14.17
N VAL A 260 7.71 30.54 13.66
CA VAL A 260 8.47 29.31 14.01
C VAL A 260 7.66 28.00 14.13
N GLY A 261 7.40 27.37 12.99
CA GLY A 261 7.18 25.93 12.87
C GLY A 261 8.14 25.38 11.80
N GLN A 262 8.93 24.35 12.13
CA GLN A 262 9.80 23.71 11.14
C GLN A 262 8.97 23.24 9.94
N ARG A 263 9.44 23.50 8.71
CA ARG A 263 8.87 22.92 7.49
C ARG A 263 8.77 21.40 7.67
N GLU A 264 7.57 20.85 7.68
CA GLU A 264 7.39 19.39 7.71
C GLU A 264 8.02 18.77 6.46
N ARG A 265 8.73 17.65 6.65
CA ARG A 265 9.41 16.93 5.58
C ARG A 265 8.41 15.98 4.92
N ALA A 266 8.41 15.92 3.58
CA ALA A 266 7.52 15.02 2.83
C ALA A 266 7.63 13.54 3.26
N SER A 267 6.55 12.78 3.20
CA SER A 267 6.58 11.33 3.41
C SER A 267 7.27 10.61 2.24
N SER A 268 7.57 9.32 2.41
CA SER A 268 8.08 8.47 1.31
C SER A 268 7.11 8.38 0.14
N ASN A 269 5.81 8.28 0.43
CA ASN A 269 4.76 8.05 -0.57
C ASN A 269 4.62 9.31 -1.43
N GLU A 270 4.74 10.47 -0.80
CA GLU A 270 4.77 11.77 -1.46
C GLU A 270 6.02 11.94 -2.32
N LEU A 271 7.18 11.55 -1.79
CA LEU A 271 8.41 11.55 -2.58
C LEU A 271 8.33 10.59 -3.77
N ALA A 272 7.63 9.46 -3.64
CA ALA A 272 7.47 8.46 -4.70
C ALA A 272 6.62 8.99 -5.84
N LEU A 273 5.42 9.48 -5.53
CA LEU A 273 4.54 10.06 -6.55
C LEU A 273 5.14 11.32 -7.18
N GLY A 274 5.82 12.16 -6.39
CA GLY A 274 6.52 13.34 -6.91
C GLY A 274 7.68 12.96 -7.85
N LEU A 275 8.46 11.94 -7.49
CA LEU A 275 9.52 11.41 -8.36
C LEU A 275 8.93 10.82 -9.65
N LEU A 276 7.87 10.02 -9.56
CA LEU A 276 7.20 9.44 -10.73
C LEU A 276 6.67 10.53 -11.67
N GLY A 277 6.04 11.58 -11.15
CA GLY A 277 5.58 12.71 -11.95
C GLY A 277 6.70 13.50 -12.62
N MET A 278 7.94 13.42 -12.12
CA MET A 278 9.12 14.01 -12.76
C MET A 278 9.80 13.07 -13.77
N LEU A 279 9.65 11.75 -13.61
CA LEU A 279 10.25 10.75 -14.49
C LEU A 279 9.37 10.43 -15.71
N ALA A 280 8.04 10.57 -15.58
CA ALA A 280 7.09 10.28 -16.65
C ALA A 280 7.03 11.40 -17.69
N ASN A 281 6.92 11.04 -18.97
CA ASN A 281 6.72 12.01 -20.06
C ASN A 281 5.33 12.67 -19.98
N HIS A 282 4.31 11.88 -19.60
CA HIS A 282 2.93 12.32 -19.47
C HIS A 282 2.30 11.79 -18.17
N ALA A 283 1.41 12.58 -17.57
CA ALA A 283 0.62 12.17 -16.41
C ALA A 283 -0.87 12.37 -16.69
N GLU A 284 -1.65 11.32 -16.47
CA GLU A 284 -3.10 11.30 -16.61
C GLU A 284 -3.75 11.04 -15.25
N TYR A 285 -4.67 11.92 -14.88
CA TYR A 285 -5.44 11.80 -13.63
C TYR A 285 -6.81 11.22 -13.96
N CYS A 286 -6.95 9.94 -13.65
CA CYS A 286 -8.02 9.07 -14.06
C CYS A 286 -9.31 9.38 -13.29
N GLU A 287 -10.41 9.56 -14.02
CA GLU A 287 -11.74 9.79 -13.47
C GLU A 287 -12.57 8.49 -13.44
N PRO A 288 -13.41 8.28 -12.42
CA PRO A 288 -14.37 7.17 -12.41
C PRO A 288 -15.26 7.20 -13.67
N GLY A 289 -15.35 6.06 -14.37
CA GLY A 289 -16.12 5.89 -15.61
C GLY A 289 -15.29 6.08 -16.89
N GLN A 290 -14.07 6.61 -16.76
CA GLN A 290 -13.17 6.84 -17.88
C GLN A 290 -12.72 5.51 -18.52
N ARG A 291 -12.46 5.58 -19.83
CA ARG A 291 -11.83 4.51 -20.60
C ARG A 291 -10.49 5.00 -21.15
N LEU A 292 -9.44 4.26 -20.88
CA LEU A 292 -8.07 4.51 -21.32
C LEU A 292 -7.65 3.45 -22.35
N ALA A 293 -6.72 3.83 -23.23
CA ALA A 293 -6.09 2.92 -24.17
C ALA A 293 -4.67 2.60 -23.71
N ILE A 294 -4.18 1.40 -24.04
CA ILE A 294 -2.76 1.09 -23.92
C ILE A 294 -2.10 1.52 -25.22
N PRO A 295 -1.07 2.40 -25.19
CA PRO A 295 -0.43 2.88 -26.41
C PRO A 295 0.02 1.73 -27.32
N ASP A 296 -0.30 1.79 -28.61
CA ASP A 296 0.05 0.81 -29.65
C ASP A 296 -0.42 -0.64 -29.40
N VAL A 297 -1.44 -0.82 -28.56
CA VAL A 297 -2.08 -2.13 -28.33
C VAL A 297 -3.55 -2.04 -28.69
N ASP A 298 -3.85 -2.42 -29.93
CA ASP A 298 -5.23 -2.55 -30.39
C ASP A 298 -5.98 -3.65 -29.63
N GLY A 299 -7.30 -3.47 -29.53
CA GLY A 299 -8.16 -4.45 -28.89
C GLY A 299 -8.01 -4.50 -27.36
N VAL A 300 -7.33 -3.57 -26.70
CA VAL A 300 -7.26 -3.50 -25.23
C VAL A 300 -7.81 -2.16 -24.73
N ARG A 301 -8.67 -2.22 -23.70
CA ARG A 301 -9.24 -1.02 -23.04
C ARG A 301 -9.10 -1.17 -21.54
N ALA A 302 -8.69 -0.10 -20.86
CA ALA A 302 -8.67 -0.05 -19.41
C ALA A 302 -9.80 0.85 -18.91
N TYR A 303 -10.77 0.29 -18.19
CA TYR A 303 -11.85 1.04 -17.56
C TYR A 303 -11.48 1.43 -16.14
N VAL A 304 -11.71 2.69 -15.78
CA VAL A 304 -11.43 3.26 -14.46
C VAL A 304 -12.66 3.12 -13.58
N LEU A 305 -12.66 2.18 -12.64
CA LEU A 305 -13.81 1.88 -11.78
C LEU A 305 -13.83 2.78 -10.52
N GLY A 306 -12.66 3.22 -10.06
CA GLY A 306 -12.51 4.07 -8.89
C GLY A 306 -11.21 4.87 -8.93
N PRO A 307 -11.02 5.83 -8.01
CA PRO A 307 -11.87 6.05 -6.83
C PRO A 307 -13.11 6.92 -7.09
N PRO A 308 -14.17 6.80 -6.26
CA PRO A 308 -15.40 7.57 -6.44
C PRO A 308 -15.28 9.04 -6.08
N ARG A 309 -16.02 9.89 -6.80
CA ARG A 309 -16.21 11.31 -6.45
C ARG A 309 -17.08 11.53 -5.20
N ALA A 310 -17.88 10.55 -4.77
CA ALA A 310 -18.71 10.72 -3.58
C ALA A 310 -17.86 10.60 -2.29
N GLU A 311 -17.68 11.69 -1.54
CA GLU A 311 -16.87 11.72 -0.31
C GLU A 311 -17.36 10.72 0.76
N ARG A 312 -18.68 10.44 0.81
CA ARG A 312 -19.23 9.40 1.69
C ARG A 312 -18.69 8.00 1.36
N LEU A 313 -18.49 7.70 0.08
CA LEU A 313 -17.98 6.41 -0.37
C LEU A 313 -16.46 6.31 -0.19
N LEU A 314 -15.72 7.43 -0.29
CA LEU A 314 -14.29 7.43 0.07
C LEU A 314 -14.08 7.03 1.55
N LYS A 315 -15.01 7.40 2.43
CA LYS A 315 -14.93 7.14 3.88
C LYS A 315 -15.62 5.84 4.33
N GLN A 316 -16.11 5.04 3.39
CA GLN A 316 -16.85 3.81 3.71
C GLN A 316 -15.90 2.62 3.60
N ASP A 317 -15.11 2.40 4.64
CA ASP A 317 -14.16 1.28 4.76
C ASP A 317 -14.87 -0.07 5.05
N LYS A 318 -15.99 -0.02 5.78
CA LYS A 318 -16.71 -1.19 6.27
C LYS A 318 -18.01 -1.49 5.50
N PRO A 319 -18.44 -2.76 5.44
CA PRO A 319 -19.75 -3.12 4.88
C PRO A 319 -20.93 -2.50 5.70
N ALA A 320 -22.22 -2.63 5.27
CA ALA A 320 -23.44 -2.31 6.11
C ALA A 320 -24.34 -3.53 6.55
N LYS A 321 -24.76 -3.66 7.83
CA LYS A 321 -25.38 -4.88 8.44
C LYS A 321 -26.72 -5.36 7.89
N LEU A 322 -26.84 -6.68 7.74
CA LEU A 322 -28.11 -7.40 7.61
C LEU A 322 -28.74 -7.61 8.99
N ARG A 323 -30.00 -7.19 9.17
CA ARG A 323 -30.74 -7.46 10.42
C ARG A 323 -30.95 -8.96 10.58
N GLY A 324 -30.39 -9.57 11.64
CA GLY A 324 -30.68 -10.94 12.06
C GLY A 324 -29.62 -12.02 11.77
N SER A 325 -28.42 -11.67 11.27
CA SER A 325 -27.33 -12.65 11.08
C SER A 325 -26.49 -12.90 12.36
N SER A 326 -25.86 -14.07 12.45
CA SER A 326 -25.00 -14.47 13.58
C SER A 326 -23.69 -13.68 13.61
N GLU A 327 -23.04 -13.58 14.77
CA GLU A 327 -21.85 -12.75 15.07
C GLU A 327 -20.64 -12.91 14.13
N HIS A 328 -20.64 -13.90 13.23
CA HIS A 328 -19.54 -14.21 12.30
C HIS A 328 -19.79 -13.73 10.86
N GLU A 329 -20.99 -13.23 10.57
CA GLU A 329 -21.31 -12.49 9.34
C GLU A 329 -21.22 -11.01 9.65
N PHE A 330 -19.98 -10.52 9.75
CA PHE A 330 -19.71 -9.14 10.14
C PHE A 330 -20.35 -8.19 9.19
N ILE A 331 -21.14 -7.28 9.78
CA ILE A 331 -21.05 -5.90 9.41
C ILE A 331 -21.46 -4.97 10.56
N GLU A 332 -20.58 -4.18 11.20
CA GLU A 332 -20.84 -2.88 11.85
C GLU A 332 -19.45 -2.20 12.04
N THR A 333 -19.23 -0.88 12.05
CA THR A 333 -20.04 0.28 12.42
C THR A 333 -19.51 1.50 11.64
N TYR A 334 -20.40 2.42 11.25
CA TYR A 334 -20.03 3.79 10.89
C TYR A 334 -19.37 4.47 12.08
N LEU A 335 -18.07 4.76 12.00
CA LEU A 335 -17.58 5.91 12.76
C LEU A 335 -18.15 7.14 12.08
N SER A 336 -19.24 7.60 12.68
CA SER A 336 -19.86 8.89 12.48
C SER A 336 -18.82 9.92 12.02
N GLY A 337 -19.17 10.65 10.96
CA GLY A 337 -18.53 11.91 10.58
C GLY A 337 -18.57 12.99 11.67
N GLY A 338 -18.89 12.65 12.93
CA GLY A 338 -18.72 13.48 14.11
C GLY A 338 -17.36 13.37 14.78
N SER A 339 -16.65 12.23 14.66
CA SER A 339 -15.34 12.05 15.32
C SER A 339 -14.20 12.79 14.61
N ALA A 340 -14.23 12.85 13.28
CA ALA A 340 -13.36 13.75 12.51
C ALA A 340 -13.65 15.22 12.85
N SER A 341 -14.92 15.60 13.04
CA SER A 341 -15.31 16.94 13.47
C SER A 341 -14.79 17.29 14.86
N PHE A 342 -14.76 16.34 15.80
CA PHE A 342 -14.20 16.54 17.15
C PHE A 342 -12.67 16.63 17.15
N ALA A 343 -11.98 15.84 16.34
CA ALA A 343 -10.52 15.91 16.21
C ALA A 343 -10.05 17.16 15.43
N PHE A 344 -10.82 17.62 14.43
CA PHE A 344 -10.64 18.92 13.79
C PHE A 344 -10.93 20.08 14.74
N ALA A 345 -11.95 19.97 15.58
CA ALA A 345 -12.25 20.94 16.64
C ALA A 345 -11.08 21.12 17.63
N LEU A 346 -10.17 20.14 17.72
CA LEU A 346 -9.02 20.17 18.61
C LEU A 346 -7.75 20.79 17.99
N SER A 347 -7.72 21.07 16.69
CA SER A 347 -6.57 21.68 15.99
C SER A 347 -6.06 23.01 16.61
N PRO A 348 -6.93 23.93 17.07
CA PRO A 348 -6.48 25.18 17.70
C PRO A 348 -5.83 25.00 19.07
N ALA A 349 -6.21 23.98 19.85
CA ALA A 349 -5.55 23.66 21.13
C ALA A 349 -4.09 23.18 20.96
N LEU A 350 -3.64 23.05 19.72
CA LEU A 350 -2.34 22.50 19.34
C LEU A 350 -1.41 23.52 18.69
N GLY A 351 -1.86 24.77 18.47
CA GLY A 351 -1.06 25.78 17.77
C GLY A 351 -0.79 25.43 16.31
N SER A 352 -1.59 24.53 15.72
CA SER A 352 -1.57 24.27 14.28
C SER A 352 -2.43 25.33 13.60
N GLY A 353 -1.84 26.10 12.68
CA GLY A 353 -2.52 27.18 11.94
C GLY A 353 -3.51 26.67 10.88
N ALA A 354 -4.21 25.56 11.13
CA ALA A 354 -5.23 25.06 10.21
C ALA A 354 -6.51 25.88 10.37
N GLU A 355 -6.95 26.54 9.29
CA GLU A 355 -8.24 27.22 9.23
C GLU A 355 -9.37 26.18 9.15
N VAL A 356 -9.84 25.70 10.31
CA VAL A 356 -11.13 24.99 10.41
C VAL A 356 -12.25 26.05 10.37
N ASN A 357 -13.51 25.74 10.07
CA ASN A 357 -14.61 26.73 10.24
C ASN A 357 -14.83 27.04 11.74
N ASP A 358 -14.98 28.31 12.13
CA ASP A 358 -14.99 28.79 13.54
C ASP A 358 -16.13 28.22 14.39
N ASP A 359 -17.21 27.80 13.75
CA ASP A 359 -18.35 27.12 14.38
C ASP A 359 -18.06 25.65 14.74
N LEU A 360 -17.06 25.04 14.10
CA LEU A 360 -16.58 23.70 14.42
C LEU A 360 -15.33 23.74 15.32
N ARG A 361 -14.75 24.93 15.58
CA ARG A 361 -13.45 25.09 16.28
C ARG A 361 -13.54 25.04 17.80
N TYR A 362 -14.67 25.42 18.41
CA TYR A 362 -14.76 25.56 19.86
C TYR A 362 -16.18 25.26 20.36
N PRO A 363 -16.34 24.60 21.53
CA PRO A 363 -17.66 24.32 22.12
C PRO A 363 -18.36 25.56 22.71
N PHE A 364 -17.75 26.74 22.57
CA PHE A 364 -18.26 28.02 23.09
C PHE A 364 -18.28 29.07 21.98
N ALA A 365 -19.26 29.97 22.01
CA ALA A 365 -19.34 31.14 21.13
C ALA A 365 -18.08 32.01 21.25
N ALA A 366 -17.67 32.68 20.16
CA ALA A 366 -16.43 33.46 20.09
C ALA A 366 -16.24 34.44 21.25
N GLU A 367 -17.33 35.10 21.66
CA GLU A 367 -17.38 36.05 22.78
C GLU A 367 -17.11 35.43 24.17
N LEU A 368 -17.32 34.13 24.33
CA LEU A 368 -17.05 33.38 25.57
C LEU A 368 -15.64 32.80 25.61
N ARG A 369 -14.89 32.87 24.51
CA ARG A 369 -13.53 32.31 24.41
C ARG A 369 -12.54 33.28 25.06
N ARG A 370 -11.60 32.73 25.82
CA ARG A 370 -10.49 33.48 26.42
C ARG A 370 -9.18 32.94 25.85
N PRO A 371 -8.44 33.72 25.05
CA PRO A 371 -7.16 33.28 24.53
C PRO A 371 -6.18 33.11 25.70
N ILE A 372 -5.38 32.03 25.65
CA ILE A 372 -4.27 31.83 26.56
C ILE A 372 -3.02 32.27 25.78
N ASP A 373 -2.63 33.52 25.95
CA ASP A 373 -1.61 34.20 25.17
C ASP A 373 -0.19 33.74 25.53
N GLY A 374 0.05 32.44 25.72
CA GLY A 374 1.34 31.84 26.11
C GLY A 374 1.88 32.25 27.49
N SER A 375 1.50 33.42 27.99
CA SER A 375 1.89 34.00 29.25
C SER A 375 0.83 33.66 30.29
N LYS A 376 1.13 32.65 31.10
CA LYS A 376 0.29 32.22 32.23
C LYS A 376 0.00 33.35 33.24
N SER A 377 0.71 34.49 33.15
CA SER A 377 0.53 35.64 34.03
C SER A 377 -0.68 36.52 33.69
N SER A 378 -1.22 36.47 32.47
CA SER A 378 -2.40 37.27 32.06
C SER A 378 -3.73 36.66 32.53
N LEU A 379 -3.71 35.40 33.00
CA LEU A 379 -4.91 34.72 33.49
C LEU A 379 -5.35 35.25 34.86
N PRO A 380 -6.66 35.29 35.16
CA PRO A 380 -7.15 35.69 36.48
C PRO A 380 -6.52 34.86 37.61
N PRO A 381 -6.30 35.43 38.81
CA PRO A 381 -5.72 34.72 39.96
C PRO A 381 -6.40 33.38 40.23
N LEU A 382 -7.73 33.32 40.10
CA LEU A 382 -8.51 32.09 40.26
C LEU A 382 -8.00 30.97 39.34
N TYR A 383 -7.75 31.23 38.05
CA TYR A 383 -7.25 30.20 37.12
C TYR A 383 -5.80 29.81 37.41
N ARG A 384 -4.96 30.78 37.82
CA ARG A 384 -3.56 30.52 38.18
C ARG A 384 -3.42 29.63 39.40
N HIS A 385 -4.21 29.88 40.45
CA HIS A 385 -4.14 29.14 41.72
C HIS A 385 -5.00 27.88 41.71
N SER A 386 -6.13 27.90 40.99
CA SER A 386 -6.94 26.71 40.82
C SER A 386 -6.38 25.84 39.69
N TYR A 387 -6.72 26.10 38.42
CA TYR A 387 -6.44 25.16 37.32
C TYR A 387 -4.94 24.97 37.06
N LEU A 388 -4.14 26.05 37.06
CA LEU A 388 -2.69 26.01 36.82
C LEU A 388 -1.84 25.75 38.07
N GLY A 389 -2.44 25.59 39.25
CA GLY A 389 -1.76 25.23 40.49
C GLY A 389 -1.13 23.83 40.39
N ALA A 390 0.06 23.62 40.96
CA ALA A 390 0.78 22.35 40.89
C ALA A 390 -0.07 21.17 41.42
N ASP A 391 -0.78 21.39 42.52
CA ASP A 391 -1.64 20.38 43.17
C ASP A 391 -2.93 20.10 42.38
N SER A 392 -3.28 20.95 41.42
CA SER A 392 -4.44 20.75 40.54
C SER A 392 -4.09 20.03 39.24
N ALA A 393 -2.86 19.51 39.09
CA ALA A 393 -2.45 18.79 37.89
C ALA A 393 -3.36 17.59 37.54
N TRP A 394 -3.93 16.92 38.54
CA TRP A 394 -4.78 15.74 38.37
C TRP A 394 -6.15 16.01 37.72
N ARG A 395 -6.65 17.25 37.80
CA ARG A 395 -7.96 17.66 37.25
C ARG A 395 -7.85 18.51 36.00
N ARG A 396 -6.63 18.63 35.44
CA ARG A 396 -6.42 19.33 34.17
C ARG A 396 -6.77 18.41 33.02
N VAL A 397 -7.48 18.98 32.05
CA VAL A 397 -7.87 18.31 30.81
C VAL A 397 -6.87 18.57 29.67
N ASP A 398 -5.68 19.08 29.99
CA ASP A 398 -4.64 19.48 29.02
C ASP A 398 -4.20 18.31 28.10
N GLY A 399 -4.53 17.06 28.46
CA GLY A 399 -4.18 15.84 27.72
C GLY A 399 -5.38 15.04 27.20
N ASP A 400 -6.61 15.42 27.50
CA ASP A 400 -7.80 14.60 27.20
C ASP A 400 -8.00 14.41 25.69
N TRP A 401 -7.59 15.42 24.91
CA TRP A 401 -7.59 15.38 23.45
C TRP A 401 -6.64 14.32 22.85
N LEU A 402 -5.63 13.85 23.60
CA LEU A 402 -4.73 12.79 23.13
C LEU A 402 -5.48 11.48 22.84
N GLY A 403 -6.57 11.20 23.56
CA GLY A 403 -7.43 10.04 23.29
C GLY A 403 -8.14 10.13 21.93
N SER A 404 -8.39 11.34 21.42
CA SER A 404 -9.01 11.53 20.09
C SER A 404 -8.02 11.34 18.94
N ALA A 405 -6.72 11.47 19.19
CA ALA A 405 -5.68 11.28 18.18
C ALA A 405 -5.63 9.83 17.68
N GLU A 406 -5.99 8.86 18.52
CA GLU A 406 -6.09 7.47 18.11
C GLU A 406 -7.22 7.23 17.12
N THR A 407 -8.42 7.75 17.41
CA THR A 407 -9.56 7.67 16.47
C THR A 407 -9.24 8.39 15.16
N LEU A 408 -8.54 9.53 15.24
CA LEU A 408 -8.11 10.25 14.05
C LEU A 408 -7.10 9.44 13.22
N ALA A 409 -6.13 8.78 13.86
CA ALA A 409 -5.18 7.90 13.18
C ALA A 409 -5.89 6.70 12.51
N LEU A 410 -6.87 6.08 13.18
CA LEU A 410 -7.66 5.00 12.61
C LEU A 410 -8.47 5.44 11.38
N ASN A 411 -9.06 6.63 11.44
CA ASN A 411 -9.81 7.18 10.32
C ASN A 411 -8.90 7.55 9.14
N LEU A 412 -7.70 8.08 9.42
CA LEU A 412 -6.73 8.46 8.39
C LEU A 412 -6.24 7.24 7.58
N ASP A 413 -5.95 6.15 8.30
CA ASP A 413 -5.57 4.86 7.73
C ASP A 413 -6.73 4.25 6.90
N GLY A 414 -7.93 4.19 7.48
CA GLY A 414 -9.10 3.59 6.84
C GLY A 414 -9.59 4.31 5.57
N ASP A 415 -9.41 5.63 5.49
CA ASP A 415 -9.92 6.44 4.36
C ASP A 415 -9.04 6.35 3.10
N THR A 416 -7.79 5.88 3.20
CA THR A 416 -6.85 5.85 2.05
C THR A 416 -7.19 4.77 1.03
N ASN A 417 -7.63 3.60 1.50
CA ASN A 417 -7.84 2.45 0.63
C ASN A 417 -8.93 2.69 -0.44
N ASN A 418 -9.98 3.44 -0.12
CA ASN A 418 -11.00 3.79 -1.11
C ASN A 418 -10.57 4.86 -2.11
N THR A 419 -9.40 5.50 -1.93
CA THR A 419 -8.77 6.36 -2.96
C THR A 419 -8.02 5.55 -4.02
N SER A 420 -8.03 4.22 -3.92
CA SER A 420 -7.44 3.30 -4.90
C SER A 420 -7.96 3.54 -6.33
N LEU A 421 -7.01 3.71 -7.26
CA LEU A 421 -7.23 3.60 -8.69
C LEU A 421 -7.49 2.13 -9.05
N VAL A 422 -8.73 1.82 -9.41
CA VAL A 422 -9.15 0.47 -9.81
C VAL A 422 -9.28 0.41 -11.32
N LEU A 423 -8.63 -0.59 -11.93
CA LEU A 423 -8.63 -0.77 -13.38
C LEU A 423 -9.18 -2.15 -13.77
N ALA A 424 -10.05 -2.15 -14.77
CA ALA A 424 -10.50 -3.35 -15.46
C ALA A 424 -10.00 -3.33 -16.91
N PHE A 425 -9.05 -4.21 -17.24
CA PHE A 425 -8.51 -4.34 -18.59
C PHE A 425 -9.34 -5.35 -19.38
N GLU A 426 -10.10 -4.89 -20.36
CA GLU A 426 -10.85 -5.74 -21.28
C GLU A 426 -9.98 -6.10 -22.48
N LEU A 427 -9.83 -7.39 -22.76
CA LEU A 427 -8.99 -7.92 -23.85
C LEU A 427 -9.85 -8.36 -25.05
N GLY A 428 -9.56 -7.87 -26.25
CA GLY A 428 -10.24 -8.25 -27.49
C GLY A 428 -11.34 -7.29 -27.94
N ALA A 429 -12.50 -7.81 -28.36
CA ALA A 429 -13.62 -6.99 -28.79
C ALA A 429 -14.34 -6.30 -27.61
N ALA A 430 -14.73 -5.03 -27.82
CA ALA A 430 -15.41 -4.23 -26.81
C ALA A 430 -16.77 -4.85 -26.41
N GLY A 431 -17.01 -4.94 -25.10
CA GLY A 431 -18.22 -5.52 -24.51
C GLY A 431 -18.24 -7.06 -24.44
N VAL A 432 -17.26 -7.74 -25.03
CA VAL A 432 -17.27 -9.22 -25.18
C VAL A 432 -16.06 -9.87 -24.50
N GLY A 433 -14.90 -9.23 -24.61
CA GLY A 433 -13.62 -9.78 -24.18
C GLY A 433 -13.53 -10.19 -22.70
N PRO A 434 -12.60 -11.10 -22.33
CA PRO A 434 -12.30 -11.34 -20.92
C PRO A 434 -11.72 -10.09 -20.25
N VAL A 435 -11.96 -9.96 -18.94
CA VAL A 435 -11.52 -8.82 -18.13
C VAL A 435 -10.44 -9.24 -17.13
N LEU A 436 -9.37 -8.45 -17.03
CA LEU A 436 -8.39 -8.51 -15.95
C LEU A 436 -8.72 -7.40 -14.96
N LEU A 437 -9.21 -7.76 -13.77
CA LEU A 437 -9.62 -6.80 -12.75
C LEU A 437 -8.52 -6.62 -11.71
N PHE A 438 -7.96 -5.41 -11.65
CA PHE A 438 -6.98 -4.98 -10.65
C PHE A 438 -7.66 -4.06 -9.63
N ALA A 439 -8.09 -4.63 -8.51
CA ALA A 439 -8.84 -3.90 -7.48
C ALA A 439 -7.97 -3.02 -6.57
N ALA A 440 -6.64 -2.96 -6.77
CA ALA A 440 -5.72 -2.25 -5.88
C ALA A 440 -6.06 -2.57 -4.42
N ASP A 441 -6.26 -1.60 -3.53
CA ASP A 441 -6.77 -1.85 -2.18
C ASP A 441 -8.19 -1.30 -1.96
N ALA A 442 -9.00 -1.28 -3.02
CA ALA A 442 -10.38 -0.86 -2.94
C ALA A 442 -11.15 -1.60 -1.84
N GLN A 443 -11.79 -0.81 -0.97
CA GLN A 443 -12.68 -1.28 0.08
C GLN A 443 -14.14 -1.00 -0.29
N VAL A 444 -15.06 -1.23 0.65
CA VAL A 444 -16.50 -1.24 0.43
C VAL A 444 -17.01 -0.05 -0.37
N GLY A 445 -16.65 1.18 0.03
CA GLY A 445 -17.18 2.37 -0.61
C GLY A 445 -16.75 2.51 -2.06
N ASN A 446 -15.51 2.14 -2.40
CA ASN A 446 -15.05 2.06 -3.77
C ASN A 446 -15.88 1.03 -4.56
N TRP A 447 -16.04 -0.21 -4.05
CA TRP A 447 -16.89 -1.24 -4.68
C TRP A 447 -18.32 -0.78 -4.92
N LEU A 448 -18.96 -0.15 -3.93
CA LEU A 448 -20.34 0.34 -4.07
C LEU A 448 -20.44 1.38 -5.20
N SER A 449 -19.40 2.16 -5.44
CA SER A 449 -19.46 3.19 -6.47
C SER A 449 -19.51 2.66 -7.91
N TRP A 450 -19.13 1.40 -8.18
CA TRP A 450 -18.98 0.96 -9.58
C TRP A 450 -20.32 0.87 -10.33
N ARG A 451 -21.39 0.48 -9.63
CA ARG A 451 -22.76 0.50 -10.19
C ARG A 451 -23.33 1.91 -10.38
N ASP A 452 -22.73 2.93 -9.78
CA ASP A 452 -23.19 4.33 -9.93
C ASP A 452 -22.64 4.97 -11.23
N GLN A 453 -21.91 4.20 -12.04
CA GLN A 453 -21.17 4.65 -13.20
C GLN A 453 -21.59 3.90 -14.47
N THR A 454 -21.29 4.50 -15.62
CA THR A 454 -21.33 3.82 -16.92
C THR A 454 -19.97 3.98 -17.58
N TYR A 455 -19.41 2.87 -18.06
CA TYR A 455 -18.07 2.85 -18.63
C TYR A 455 -18.13 3.01 -20.14
N GLY A 456 -17.19 3.78 -20.70
CA GLY A 456 -17.07 3.94 -22.16
C GLY A 456 -17.95 5.03 -22.78
N LYS A 457 -18.43 6.03 -22.01
CA LYS A 457 -19.05 7.24 -22.59
C LYS A 457 -18.02 7.97 -23.47
N GLY A 458 -18.35 8.21 -24.74
CA GLY A 458 -17.49 8.98 -25.66
C GLY A 458 -16.94 8.24 -26.90
N GLY A 459 -17.37 7.01 -27.17
CA GLY A 459 -17.13 6.33 -28.46
C GLY A 459 -16.84 4.84 -28.31
N GLY A 460 -17.82 3.98 -28.61
CA GLY A 460 -17.77 2.52 -28.46
C GLY A 460 -18.95 1.96 -27.65
N THR A 461 -19.06 0.64 -27.52
CA THR A 461 -20.11 -0.04 -26.72
C THR A 461 -19.94 0.32 -25.23
N SER A 462 -20.95 0.95 -24.64
CA SER A 462 -20.98 1.20 -23.19
C SER A 462 -21.16 -0.10 -22.41
N CYS A 463 -20.52 -0.25 -21.26
CA CYS A 463 -20.72 -1.40 -20.37
C CYS A 463 -20.98 -0.96 -18.93
N THR A 464 -21.61 -1.87 -18.17
CA THR A 464 -21.89 -1.70 -16.73
C THR A 464 -20.79 -2.36 -15.89
N ALA A 465 -20.76 -2.04 -14.58
CA ALA A 465 -19.90 -2.76 -13.64
C ALA A 465 -20.20 -4.27 -13.63
N ASP A 466 -21.48 -4.64 -13.66
CA ASP A 466 -21.90 -6.03 -13.66
C ASP A 466 -21.40 -6.76 -14.92
N ASP A 467 -21.40 -6.12 -16.10
CA ASP A 467 -20.85 -6.71 -17.33
C ASP A 467 -19.34 -6.96 -17.21
N LEU A 468 -18.59 -6.06 -16.58
CA LEU A 468 -17.15 -6.21 -16.37
C LEU A 468 -16.86 -7.32 -15.35
N LEU A 469 -17.65 -7.39 -14.27
CA LEU A 469 -17.51 -8.41 -13.22
C LEU A 469 -17.83 -9.81 -13.74
N ASN A 470 -18.92 -9.97 -14.51
CA ASN A 470 -19.31 -11.25 -15.11
C ASN A 470 -18.26 -11.78 -16.09
N ARG A 471 -17.48 -10.91 -16.74
CA ARG A 471 -16.43 -11.30 -17.69
C ARG A 471 -15.04 -11.34 -17.08
N THR A 472 -14.91 -11.15 -15.77
CA THR A 472 -13.62 -11.20 -15.09
C THR A 472 -13.02 -12.60 -15.21
N LEU A 473 -11.85 -12.68 -15.84
CA LEU A 473 -11.04 -13.89 -16.00
C LEU A 473 -9.95 -13.96 -14.94
N LEU A 474 -9.32 -12.82 -14.65
CA LEU A 474 -8.27 -12.67 -13.65
C LEU A 474 -8.69 -11.60 -12.65
N TYR A 475 -8.58 -11.89 -11.36
CA TYR A 475 -8.90 -10.97 -10.28
C TYR A 475 -7.70 -10.80 -9.33
N LYS A 476 -7.10 -9.60 -9.29
CA LYS A 476 -6.23 -9.20 -8.18
C LYS A 476 -7.11 -8.75 -7.03
N ALA A 477 -7.06 -9.50 -5.93
CA ALA A 477 -7.85 -9.23 -4.74
C ALA A 477 -7.47 -7.88 -4.11
N GLY A 478 -8.48 -7.14 -3.65
CA GLY A 478 -8.29 -5.89 -2.91
C GLY A 478 -7.53 -6.12 -1.61
N HIS A 479 -6.76 -5.15 -1.10
CA HIS A 479 -6.35 -5.06 0.32
C HIS A 479 -5.86 -6.39 0.89
N HIS A 480 -5.00 -7.07 0.13
CA HIS A 480 -4.43 -8.40 0.39
C HIS A 480 -5.44 -9.48 0.82
N GLY A 481 -6.70 -9.39 0.37
CA GLY A 481 -7.78 -10.28 0.71
C GLY A 481 -8.40 -10.03 2.08
N SER A 482 -8.34 -8.80 2.62
CA SER A 482 -9.01 -8.42 3.86
C SER A 482 -10.54 -8.62 3.80
N HIS A 483 -11.19 -8.66 4.97
CA HIS A 483 -12.64 -8.85 5.11
C HIS A 483 -13.50 -7.81 4.37
N ASN A 484 -12.95 -6.63 4.07
CA ASN A 484 -13.60 -5.54 3.36
C ASN A 484 -13.07 -5.33 1.92
N ALA A 485 -12.21 -6.22 1.44
CA ALA A 485 -11.52 -6.10 0.15
C ALA A 485 -12.38 -6.41 -1.08
N THR A 486 -13.41 -7.24 -0.91
CA THR A 486 -14.22 -7.75 -2.02
C THR A 486 -15.66 -7.86 -1.55
N LEU A 487 -16.55 -7.07 -2.15
CA LEU A 487 -17.98 -7.19 -1.87
C LEU A 487 -18.56 -8.46 -2.50
N LYS A 488 -19.52 -9.06 -1.80
CA LYS A 488 -20.35 -10.18 -2.30
C LYS A 488 -21.80 -9.74 -2.54
N PHE A 489 -22.18 -8.60 -1.95
CA PHE A 489 -23.53 -8.10 -1.96
C PHE A 489 -23.54 -6.56 -2.03
N ASP A 490 -24.48 -5.99 -2.77
CA ASP A 490 -24.78 -4.57 -2.73
C ASP A 490 -25.97 -4.32 -1.79
N PRO A 491 -25.75 -3.77 -0.59
CA PRO A 491 -26.80 -3.50 0.38
C PRO A 491 -27.79 -2.41 -0.06
N ARG A 492 -27.54 -1.73 -1.16
CA ARG A 492 -28.44 -0.70 -1.72
C ARG A 492 -29.48 -1.31 -2.67
N ALA A 493 -29.30 -2.55 -3.13
CA ALA A 493 -30.24 -3.22 -4.02
C ALA A 493 -31.54 -3.58 -3.27
N ARG A 494 -32.70 -3.31 -3.88
CA ARG A 494 -34.01 -3.62 -3.29
C ARG A 494 -34.31 -5.13 -3.37
N PRO A 495 -34.95 -5.73 -2.34
CA PRO A 495 -35.44 -7.10 -2.44
C PRO A 495 -36.42 -7.26 -3.62
N GLY A 496 -36.19 -8.23 -4.51
CA GLY A 496 -37.06 -8.56 -5.64
C GLY A 496 -36.61 -8.06 -7.02
N GLU A 497 -35.64 -7.14 -7.11
CA GLU A 497 -35.12 -6.62 -8.40
C GLU A 497 -33.87 -7.38 -8.89
N GLY A 498 -33.89 -8.72 -8.87
CA GLY A 498 -32.77 -9.52 -9.42
C GLY A 498 -31.57 -9.72 -8.47
N GLY A 499 -31.75 -9.47 -7.17
CA GLY A 499 -30.93 -10.03 -6.09
C GLY A 499 -29.65 -9.24 -5.83
N GLY A 500 -29.41 -8.85 -4.57
CA GLY A 500 -28.25 -8.02 -4.25
C GLY A 500 -26.88 -8.71 -4.41
N ALA A 501 -26.78 -9.86 -5.08
CA ALA A 501 -25.51 -10.44 -5.51
C ALA A 501 -24.68 -9.39 -6.26
N TYR A 502 -23.42 -9.25 -5.85
CA TYR A 502 -22.52 -8.24 -6.39
C TYR A 502 -21.07 -8.66 -6.19
N GLY A 503 -20.15 -7.93 -6.82
CA GLY A 503 -18.72 -8.14 -6.74
C GLY A 503 -18.32 -9.58 -7.03
N LEU A 504 -17.75 -10.28 -6.04
CA LEU A 504 -17.31 -11.67 -6.19
C LEU A 504 -18.43 -12.61 -6.64
N GLU A 505 -19.68 -12.33 -6.28
CA GLU A 505 -20.79 -13.22 -6.63
C GLU A 505 -21.16 -13.17 -8.11
N LEU A 506 -20.86 -12.06 -8.78
CA LEU A 506 -20.99 -11.92 -10.24
C LEU A 506 -19.82 -12.54 -11.00
N MET A 507 -18.68 -12.75 -10.33
CA MET A 507 -17.54 -13.44 -10.94
C MET A 507 -17.77 -14.95 -10.91
N SER A 508 -17.32 -15.64 -11.95
CA SER A 508 -17.37 -17.10 -12.03
C SER A 508 -16.15 -17.64 -12.78
N ASP A 509 -15.63 -18.78 -12.32
CA ASP A 509 -14.53 -19.48 -12.96
C ASP A 509 -13.31 -18.56 -13.16
N ILE A 510 -12.82 -17.94 -12.09
CA ILE A 510 -11.72 -16.96 -12.18
C ILE A 510 -10.34 -17.59 -11.92
N ILE A 511 -9.30 -16.80 -12.11
CA ILE A 511 -7.98 -16.97 -11.47
C ILE A 511 -7.84 -15.81 -10.49
N ALA A 512 -7.48 -16.08 -9.22
CA ALA A 512 -7.30 -15.01 -8.24
C ALA A 512 -5.82 -14.82 -7.89
N MET A 513 -5.37 -13.57 -7.82
CA MET A 513 -4.06 -13.17 -7.33
C MET A 513 -4.20 -12.45 -5.99
N ILE A 514 -3.49 -12.90 -4.96
CA ILE A 514 -3.52 -12.31 -3.62
C ILE A 514 -2.08 -12.02 -3.18
N PRO A 515 -1.60 -10.77 -3.26
CA PRO A 515 -0.24 -10.39 -2.90
C PRO A 515 -0.03 -10.36 -1.37
N ILE A 516 -0.11 -11.53 -0.73
CA ILE A 516 -0.05 -11.71 0.71
C ILE A 516 1.08 -12.66 1.10
N ASP A 517 1.78 -12.32 2.17
CA ASP A 517 2.58 -13.26 2.96
C ASP A 517 1.92 -13.40 4.34
N ARG A 518 1.35 -14.57 4.59
CA ARG A 518 0.60 -14.84 5.82
C ARG A 518 1.48 -14.71 7.06
N ALA A 519 2.73 -15.16 6.98
CA ALA A 519 3.66 -15.05 8.10
C ALA A 519 4.01 -13.59 8.41
N ALA A 520 4.06 -12.72 7.39
CA ALA A 520 4.22 -11.27 7.59
C ALA A 520 2.96 -10.62 8.18
N ALA A 521 1.77 -11.04 7.76
CA ALA A 521 0.50 -10.55 8.29
C ALA A 521 0.28 -10.96 9.76
N ASP A 522 0.64 -12.20 10.11
CA ASP A 522 0.41 -12.77 11.46
C ASP A 522 1.41 -12.30 12.54
N LYS A 523 2.45 -11.50 12.20
CA LYS A 523 3.39 -10.97 13.20
C LYS A 523 2.64 -10.27 14.35
N ASN A 524 2.98 -10.60 15.60
CA ASN A 524 2.22 -10.25 16.81
C ASN A 524 1.61 -8.82 16.82
N MET A 525 0.28 -8.75 16.79
CA MET A 525 -0.51 -7.54 16.96
C MET A 525 -1.59 -7.76 18.03
N PRO A 526 -1.99 -6.71 18.78
CA PRO A 526 -3.18 -6.77 19.64
C PRO A 526 -4.46 -7.11 18.86
N THR A 527 -4.56 -6.64 17.62
CA THR A 527 -5.59 -7.02 16.64
C THR A 527 -4.90 -7.65 15.43
N PRO A 528 -4.90 -8.99 15.28
CA PRO A 528 -4.20 -9.65 14.18
C PRO A 528 -4.85 -9.33 12.83
N TRP A 529 -4.03 -9.04 11.82
CA TRP A 529 -4.49 -8.95 10.43
C TRP A 529 -4.82 -10.34 9.93
N ARG A 530 -6.12 -10.67 9.91
CA ARG A 530 -6.61 -11.94 9.38
C ARG A 530 -6.70 -11.86 7.85
N MET A 531 -5.55 -11.72 7.19
CA MET A 531 -5.42 -11.64 5.73
C MET A 531 -4.70 -12.90 5.17
N PRO A 532 -5.22 -13.55 4.13
CA PRO A 532 -6.54 -13.31 3.58
C PRO A 532 -7.62 -13.69 4.61
N HIS A 533 -8.74 -12.98 4.59
CA HIS A 533 -9.88 -13.23 5.46
C HIS A 533 -10.53 -14.56 5.08
N ARG A 534 -10.60 -15.49 6.04
CA ARG A 534 -10.93 -16.89 5.76
C ARG A 534 -12.25 -17.07 4.98
N PRO A 535 -13.40 -16.49 5.39
CA PRO A 535 -14.64 -16.57 4.61
C PRO A 535 -14.58 -15.96 3.19
N LEU A 536 -13.71 -14.98 2.97
CA LEU A 536 -13.49 -14.43 1.63
C LEU A 536 -12.62 -15.39 0.81
N TYR A 537 -11.55 -15.89 1.41
CA TYR A 537 -10.60 -16.81 0.77
C TYR A 537 -11.24 -18.15 0.39
N GLU A 538 -12.06 -18.75 1.26
CA GLU A 538 -12.83 -19.96 0.95
C GLU A 538 -13.74 -19.72 -0.26
N ARG A 539 -14.47 -18.60 -0.28
CA ARG A 539 -15.34 -18.25 -1.42
C ARG A 539 -14.55 -17.96 -2.70
N LEU A 540 -13.39 -17.31 -2.61
CA LEU A 540 -12.50 -17.10 -3.76
C LEU A 540 -12.03 -18.44 -4.33
N ARG A 541 -11.70 -19.41 -3.48
CA ARG A 541 -11.28 -20.75 -3.91
C ARG A 541 -12.38 -21.51 -4.60
N GLU A 542 -13.63 -21.38 -4.15
CA GLU A 542 -14.78 -21.93 -4.88
C GLU A 542 -14.94 -21.25 -6.25
N LYS A 543 -14.94 -19.92 -6.31
CA LYS A 543 -15.11 -19.15 -7.55
C LYS A 543 -13.96 -19.35 -8.54
N ALA A 544 -12.76 -19.65 -8.04
CA ALA A 544 -11.56 -19.86 -8.83
C ALA A 544 -11.22 -21.34 -9.07
N ASP A 545 -12.05 -22.28 -8.61
CA ASP A 545 -11.72 -23.72 -8.58
C ASP A 545 -10.28 -23.98 -8.09
N ARG A 546 -9.95 -23.34 -6.97
CA ARG A 546 -8.64 -23.33 -6.29
C ARG A 546 -7.47 -22.72 -7.08
N ARG A 547 -7.66 -22.10 -8.25
CA ARG A 547 -6.61 -21.36 -8.99
C ARG A 547 -6.28 -20.04 -8.30
N ILE A 548 -5.54 -20.12 -7.20
CA ILE A 548 -5.16 -18.99 -6.37
C ILE A 548 -3.64 -18.82 -6.38
N LEU A 549 -3.19 -17.65 -6.81
CA LEU A 549 -1.78 -17.27 -6.85
C LEU A 549 -1.49 -16.32 -5.68
N ARG A 550 -0.65 -16.78 -4.74
CA ARG A 550 -0.23 -16.00 -3.57
C ARG A 550 1.25 -15.65 -3.62
N ALA A 551 1.62 -14.57 -2.93
CA ALA A 551 3.02 -14.18 -2.81
C ALA A 551 3.82 -15.11 -1.88
N ASP A 552 3.17 -15.74 -0.89
CA ASP A 552 3.79 -16.80 -0.07
C ASP A 552 3.84 -18.17 -0.77
N GLY A 553 4.85 -18.98 -0.43
CA GLY A 553 5.22 -20.23 -1.12
C GLY A 553 4.50 -21.47 -0.62
N GLU A 554 4.59 -21.74 0.67
CA GLU A 554 3.96 -22.90 1.32
C GLU A 554 2.84 -22.41 2.23
N ILE A 555 1.65 -22.98 2.05
CA ILE A 555 0.48 -22.70 2.85
C ILE A 555 0.07 -24.02 3.46
N ALA A 556 0.06 -24.11 4.78
CA ALA A 556 -0.64 -25.20 5.44
C ALA A 556 -2.13 -25.09 5.06
N PRO A 557 -2.79 -26.17 4.60
CA PRO A 557 -4.21 -26.12 4.24
C PRO A 557 -5.05 -25.61 5.43
N LEU A 558 -6.17 -24.89 5.19
CA LEU A 558 -6.96 -24.26 6.27
C LEU A 558 -7.56 -25.30 7.22
N SER A 559 -7.56 -26.57 6.80
CA SER A 559 -7.78 -27.74 7.64
C SER A 559 -7.01 -28.95 7.11
N ALA A 560 -6.83 -29.99 7.93
CA ALA A 560 -6.11 -31.21 7.55
C ALA A 560 -6.73 -31.97 6.35
N ASN A 561 -8.00 -31.71 6.03
CA ASN A 561 -8.74 -32.40 4.97
C ASN A 561 -8.92 -31.56 3.70
N GLU A 562 -8.31 -30.37 3.64
CA GLU A 562 -8.53 -29.44 2.56
C GLU A 562 -7.48 -29.57 1.46
N LEU A 563 -7.92 -29.59 0.20
CA LEU A 563 -7.01 -29.62 -0.95
C LEU A 563 -6.20 -28.34 -1.05
N GLU A 564 -4.98 -28.42 -1.56
CA GLU A 564 -4.13 -27.24 -1.79
C GLU A 564 -4.65 -26.34 -2.91
N ASP A 565 -4.19 -25.09 -2.93
CA ASP A 565 -4.38 -24.19 -4.06
C ASP A 565 -3.59 -24.66 -5.28
N ILE A 566 -4.20 -24.51 -6.45
CA ILE A 566 -3.57 -24.79 -7.74
C ILE A 566 -2.79 -23.54 -8.16
N LYS A 567 -1.49 -23.73 -8.35
CA LYS A 567 -0.51 -22.71 -8.76
C LYS A 567 0.49 -23.35 -9.73
N PRO A 568 1.24 -22.57 -10.52
CA PRO A 568 2.21 -23.16 -11.42
C PRO A 568 3.34 -23.86 -10.65
N GLY A 569 3.68 -25.07 -11.07
CA GLY A 569 4.71 -25.92 -10.48
C GLY A 569 6.01 -25.99 -11.29
N SER A 570 6.02 -25.41 -12.49
CA SER A 570 7.11 -25.52 -13.45
C SER A 570 7.57 -24.16 -13.99
N THR A 571 8.84 -24.09 -14.39
CA THR A 571 9.41 -22.96 -15.13
C THR A 571 9.03 -22.98 -16.62
N ALA A 572 8.59 -24.13 -17.12
CA ALA A 572 7.99 -24.26 -18.44
C ALA A 572 6.53 -23.79 -18.40
N TRP A 573 6.05 -23.25 -19.52
CA TRP A 573 4.64 -22.91 -19.67
C TRP A 573 3.79 -24.18 -19.63
N GLU A 574 2.87 -24.24 -18.67
CA GLU A 574 1.91 -25.33 -18.52
C GLU A 574 0.48 -24.77 -18.64
N ALA A 575 -0.44 -25.58 -19.14
CA ALA A 575 -1.83 -25.17 -19.28
C ALA A 575 -2.46 -24.90 -17.90
N VAL A 576 -3.26 -23.84 -17.80
CA VAL A 576 -4.00 -23.56 -16.57
C VAL A 576 -5.17 -24.55 -16.47
N PRO A 577 -5.29 -25.32 -15.37
CA PRO A 577 -6.35 -26.32 -15.24
C PRO A 577 -7.76 -25.75 -15.38
N GLY A 578 -8.56 -26.35 -16.25
CA GLY A 578 -9.92 -25.90 -16.55
C GLY A 578 -10.01 -24.62 -17.38
N LYS A 579 -8.89 -24.07 -17.87
CA LYS A 579 -8.83 -22.81 -18.64
C LYS A 579 -8.14 -23.00 -19.99
N PRO A 580 -8.88 -23.43 -21.03
CA PRO A 580 -8.33 -23.63 -22.36
C PRO A 580 -7.66 -22.37 -22.92
N GLY A 581 -6.48 -22.53 -23.53
CA GLY A 581 -5.73 -21.44 -24.14
C GLY A 581 -4.93 -20.56 -23.15
N LEU A 582 -5.13 -20.72 -21.85
CA LEU A 582 -4.33 -20.02 -20.84
C LEU A 582 -3.15 -20.89 -20.40
N PHE A 583 -2.01 -20.25 -20.20
CA PHE A 583 -0.79 -20.91 -19.72
C PHE A 583 -0.18 -20.13 -18.57
N TRP A 584 0.43 -20.81 -17.62
CA TRP A 584 1.16 -20.17 -16.53
C TRP A 584 2.53 -20.83 -16.32
N ARG A 585 3.39 -20.18 -15.55
CA ARG A 585 4.67 -20.72 -15.09
C ARG A 585 5.13 -20.03 -13.82
N SER A 586 6.04 -20.65 -13.09
CA SER A 586 6.84 -20.01 -12.05
C SER A 586 8.16 -19.49 -12.60
N ALA A 587 8.72 -18.48 -11.96
CA ALA A 587 10.09 -18.06 -12.22
C ALA A 587 11.08 -19.22 -12.02
N ASP A 588 12.13 -19.26 -12.84
CA ASP A 588 13.34 -20.06 -12.62
C ASP A 588 14.22 -19.46 -11.52
N GLU A 589 14.18 -18.13 -11.37
CA GLU A 589 14.81 -17.40 -10.29
C GLU A 589 14.05 -17.54 -8.95
N THR A 590 14.81 -17.65 -7.86
CA THR A 590 14.27 -17.65 -6.49
C THR A 590 14.86 -16.50 -5.68
N PHE A 591 14.16 -16.09 -4.62
CA PHE A 591 14.65 -15.03 -3.75
C PHE A 591 15.93 -15.45 -3.01
N SER A 592 16.92 -14.55 -2.99
CA SER A 592 18.18 -14.77 -2.24
C SER A 592 18.06 -14.49 -0.74
N ALA A 593 16.94 -13.91 -0.30
CA ALA A 593 16.67 -13.56 1.09
C ALA A 593 15.18 -13.69 1.45
N GLY A 594 14.90 -13.96 2.73
CA GLY A 594 13.54 -14.17 3.24
C GLY A 594 13.00 -15.56 2.93
N THR A 595 11.68 -15.67 2.77
CA THR A 595 10.99 -16.95 2.53
C THR A 595 11.34 -17.52 1.15
N PRO A 596 11.78 -18.79 1.03
CA PRO A 596 12.06 -19.42 -0.25
C PRO A 596 10.85 -19.43 -1.20
N GLY A 597 11.11 -19.44 -2.50
CA GLY A 597 10.10 -19.56 -3.54
C GLY A 597 10.47 -18.79 -4.81
N PRO A 598 9.73 -19.01 -5.91
CA PRO A 598 9.97 -18.31 -7.17
C PRO A 598 9.78 -16.80 -7.04
N LEU A 599 10.56 -16.04 -7.80
CA LEU A 599 10.52 -14.57 -7.82
C LEU A 599 9.16 -14.02 -8.26
N TYR A 600 8.50 -14.71 -9.20
CA TYR A 600 7.21 -14.33 -9.76
C TYR A 600 6.42 -15.54 -10.27
N TYR A 601 5.13 -15.32 -10.54
CA TYR A 601 4.30 -16.15 -11.40
C TYR A 601 3.94 -15.38 -12.67
N ASP A 602 4.02 -16.05 -13.82
CA ASP A 602 3.52 -15.51 -15.09
C ASP A 602 2.24 -16.23 -15.49
N LEU A 603 1.26 -15.48 -16.00
CA LEU A 603 0.05 -15.96 -16.62
C LEU A 603 -0.04 -15.37 -18.03
N ARG A 604 -0.18 -16.23 -19.03
CA ARG A 604 -0.26 -15.89 -20.44
C ARG A 604 -1.68 -16.06 -20.93
N ILE A 605 -2.23 -14.99 -21.50
CA ILE A 605 -3.66 -14.87 -21.83
C ILE A 605 -3.79 -14.39 -23.28
N PRO A 606 -4.51 -15.12 -24.14
CA PRO A 606 -4.86 -14.65 -25.48
C PRO A 606 -5.72 -13.38 -25.45
N ILE A 607 -5.51 -12.50 -26.43
CA ILE A 607 -6.35 -11.33 -26.72
C ILE A 607 -7.25 -11.73 -27.89
N PRO A 608 -8.52 -12.10 -27.66
CA PRO A 608 -9.37 -12.66 -28.71
C PRO A 608 -9.69 -11.62 -29.79
N ASN A 609 -9.76 -12.08 -31.05
CA ASN A 609 -10.17 -11.26 -32.21
C ASN A 609 -9.29 -10.02 -32.45
N ARG A 610 -7.96 -10.17 -32.30
CA ARG A 610 -6.99 -9.16 -32.73
C ARG A 610 -6.77 -9.21 -34.22
#